data_AF-A0A142XDX5-F1
#
_entry.id   AF-A0A142XDX5-F1
#
_cell.length_a   1.000
_cell.length_b   1.000
_cell.length_c   1.000
_cell.angle_alpha   90.00
_cell.angle_beta   90.00
_cell.angle_gamma   90.00
#
_symmetry.space_group_name_H-M   'P 1'
#
loop_
_entity.id
_entity.type
_entity.pdbx_description
1 polymer ?
#
loop_
_entity_poly.entity_id
_entity_poly.type
_entity_poly.pdbx_seq_one_letter_code
_entity_poly.pdbx_strand_id
1 'polypeptide(L)'
;MSLEPGMSLFVAPENGRRYFHVEYAQVSYPIFPGHANAFKTAAEMLIDQYLGQTFNNDSLVFPVLTLYRHSVEIVLKDLVRLGLAMDIYDDADLKAILGKDYKAGELSRDAVLTKHKLPPLWCYTLKLITSVEAGDERVAVAAELIDQFHAVDEDGQTLRYDRDARTLRWTRERFKDMPQVIDVANLRHVANALFDYLEDWHSYITDLRSSAD
;
A
#
# COMPACT_ATOMS: atom_id res chain seq x y z
N MET A 1 26.19 -3.28 23.43
CA MET A 1 26.27 -1.82 23.19
C MET A 1 25.25 -1.15 24.10
N SER A 2 25.65 -0.10 24.82
CA SER A 2 24.79 0.75 25.65
C SER A 2 24.40 2.01 24.88
N LEU A 3 23.26 2.61 25.23
CA LEU A 3 22.87 3.93 24.75
C LEU A 3 23.69 4.99 25.49
N GLU A 4 24.37 5.84 24.74
CA GLU A 4 25.27 6.87 25.29
C GLU A 4 24.72 8.28 25.05
N PRO A 5 24.95 9.22 25.98
CA PRO A 5 24.64 10.64 25.75
C PRO A 5 25.30 11.16 24.47
N GLY A 6 24.52 11.81 23.59
CA GLY A 6 25.00 12.40 22.35
C GLY A 6 24.87 11.53 21.09
N MET A 7 24.35 10.29 21.19
CA MET A 7 24.00 9.49 20.01
C MET A 7 22.88 10.15 19.20
N SER A 8 22.99 10.12 17.87
CA SER A 8 21.96 10.62 16.93
C SER A 8 21.67 9.60 15.84
N LEU A 9 20.39 9.43 15.49
CA LEU A 9 19.94 8.55 14.39
C LEU A 9 20.12 9.19 13.01
N PHE A 10 20.00 10.51 12.91
CA PHE A 10 20.03 11.24 11.63
C PHE A 10 21.29 12.09 11.56
N VAL A 11 22.34 11.52 10.96
CA VAL A 11 23.64 12.15 10.79
C VAL A 11 24.06 12.09 9.32
N ALA A 12 24.77 13.11 8.85
CA ALA A 12 25.35 13.09 7.51
C ALA A 12 26.42 11.98 7.43
N PRO A 13 26.55 11.29 6.28
CA PRO A 13 27.55 10.25 6.12
C PRO A 13 28.96 10.86 6.13
N GLU A 14 29.89 10.16 6.76
CA GLU A 14 31.32 10.36 6.51
C GLU A 14 31.67 9.85 5.10
N ASN A 15 32.73 10.42 4.51
CA ASN A 15 33.19 10.04 3.17
C ASN A 15 33.36 8.51 3.02
N GLY A 16 32.78 7.95 1.96
CA GLY A 16 32.90 6.53 1.61
C GLY A 16 31.88 5.60 2.26
N ARG A 17 30.99 6.08 3.15
CA ARG A 17 29.88 5.27 3.66
C ARG A 17 28.70 5.24 2.67
N ARG A 18 27.86 4.21 2.76
CA ARG A 18 26.56 4.19 2.07
C ARG A 18 25.59 5.11 2.79
N TYR A 19 24.71 5.77 2.04
CA TYR A 19 23.74 6.72 2.57
C TYR A 19 22.45 6.68 1.78
N PHE A 20 21.36 7.15 2.39
CA PHE A 20 20.09 7.41 1.72
C PHE A 20 20.02 8.91 1.38
N HIS A 21 19.72 9.21 0.12
CA HIS A 21 19.44 10.58 -0.30
C HIS A 21 18.01 10.94 0.10
N VAL A 22 17.85 11.71 1.18
CA VAL A 22 16.53 12.16 1.67
C VAL A 22 15.88 13.16 0.70
N GLU A 23 16.66 13.82 -0.15
CA GLU A 23 16.17 14.72 -1.20
C GLU A 23 15.17 14.03 -2.14
N TYR A 24 15.30 12.72 -2.39
CA TYR A 24 14.30 11.97 -3.15
C TYR A 24 12.92 11.96 -2.50
N ALA A 25 12.81 12.13 -1.18
CA ALA A 25 11.53 12.29 -0.50
C ALA A 25 10.97 13.73 -0.60
N GLN A 26 11.79 14.69 -1.01
CA GLN A 26 11.41 16.10 -1.19
C GLN A 26 11.02 16.41 -2.64
N VAL A 27 11.58 15.67 -3.60
CA VAL A 27 11.16 15.73 -5.00
C VAL A 27 9.87 14.93 -5.15
N SER A 28 8.73 15.58 -4.91
CA SER A 28 7.43 15.02 -5.26
C SER A 28 7.34 14.90 -6.78
N TYR A 29 7.66 13.72 -7.33
CA TYR A 29 7.35 13.44 -8.72
C TYR A 29 5.82 13.41 -8.88
N PRO A 30 5.24 14.18 -9.81
CA PRO A 30 3.79 14.28 -9.95
C PRO A 30 3.12 13.04 -10.57
N ILE A 31 3.88 11.97 -10.88
CA ILE A 31 3.45 10.94 -11.84
C ILE A 31 3.22 9.56 -11.19
N PHE A 32 3.76 9.27 -9.99
CA PHE A 32 3.45 8.02 -9.28
C PHE A 32 3.84 8.11 -7.79
N PRO A 33 3.13 7.46 -6.84
CA PRO A 33 3.51 7.49 -5.43
C PRO A 33 4.79 6.68 -5.22
N GLY A 34 5.95 7.33 -5.27
CA GLY A 34 7.27 6.69 -5.10
C GLY A 34 7.41 5.88 -3.80
N HIS A 35 6.63 6.21 -2.78
CA HIS A 35 6.54 5.41 -1.55
C HIS A 35 5.96 4.01 -1.78
N ALA A 36 4.96 3.85 -2.65
CA ALA A 36 4.36 2.55 -2.93
C ALA A 36 5.40 1.56 -3.50
N ASN A 37 6.14 2.00 -4.52
CA ASN A 37 7.21 1.20 -5.11
C ASN A 37 8.36 0.96 -4.12
N ALA A 38 8.69 1.93 -3.26
CA ALA A 38 9.71 1.74 -2.23
C ALA A 38 9.34 0.61 -1.24
N PHE A 39 8.08 0.52 -0.81
CA PHE A 39 7.62 -0.57 0.05
C PHE A 39 7.62 -1.91 -0.67
N LYS A 40 7.17 -1.97 -1.93
CA LYS A 40 7.26 -3.17 -2.77
C LYS A 40 8.72 -3.64 -2.92
N THR A 41 9.62 -2.74 -3.30
CA THR A 41 11.06 -3.02 -3.46
C THR A 41 11.66 -3.53 -2.15
N ALA A 42 11.31 -2.94 -1.02
CA ALA A 42 11.77 -3.41 0.29
C ALA A 42 11.27 -4.84 0.60
N ALA A 43 10.03 -5.18 0.26
CA ALA A 43 9.50 -6.54 0.41
C ALA A 43 10.29 -7.54 -0.46
N GLU A 44 10.55 -7.18 -1.72
CA GLU A 44 11.33 -7.99 -2.65
C GLU A 44 12.76 -8.23 -2.15
N MET A 45 13.43 -7.19 -1.65
CA MET A 45 14.77 -7.30 -1.06
C MET A 45 14.79 -8.25 0.14
N LEU A 46 13.77 -8.24 1.00
CA LEU A 46 13.66 -9.18 2.11
C LEU A 46 13.46 -10.62 1.62
N ILE A 47 12.68 -10.82 0.56
CA ILE A 47 12.52 -12.14 -0.04
C ILE A 47 13.81 -12.63 -0.70
N ASP A 48 14.56 -11.77 -1.41
CA ASP A 48 15.84 -12.15 -2.00
C ASP A 48 16.83 -12.57 -0.92
N GLN A 49 16.86 -11.81 0.18
CA GLN A 49 17.66 -12.13 1.35
C GLN A 49 17.22 -13.45 2.02
N TYR A 50 15.93 -13.77 2.04
CA TYR A 50 15.40 -15.03 2.57
C TYR A 50 15.79 -16.22 1.67
N LEU A 51 15.59 -16.09 0.35
CA LEU A 51 15.91 -17.14 -0.63
C LEU A 51 17.41 -17.42 -0.75
N GLY A 52 18.26 -16.44 -0.43
CA GLY A 52 19.71 -16.59 -0.41
C GLY A 52 20.29 -17.24 0.86
N GLN A 53 19.47 -17.54 1.87
CA GLN A 53 19.93 -18.13 3.14
C GLN A 53 19.81 -19.66 3.16
N THR A 54 20.63 -20.30 4.00
CA THR A 54 20.60 -21.76 4.19
C THR A 54 19.56 -22.23 5.21
N PHE A 55 18.97 -21.30 5.97
CA PHE A 55 17.96 -21.57 6.98
C PHE A 55 16.74 -20.69 6.75
N ASN A 56 15.55 -21.22 7.09
CA ASN A 56 14.30 -20.47 6.99
C ASN A 56 14.19 -19.49 8.15
N ASN A 57 14.08 -18.20 7.83
CA ASN A 57 13.72 -17.17 8.80
C ASN A 57 12.23 -16.81 8.68
N ASP A 58 11.37 -17.66 9.23
CA ASP A 58 9.91 -17.55 9.10
C ASP A 58 9.37 -16.23 9.65
N SER A 59 10.09 -15.55 10.55
CA SER A 59 9.69 -14.24 11.08
C SER A 59 9.61 -13.14 10.02
N LEU A 60 10.28 -13.31 8.87
CA LEU A 60 10.22 -12.37 7.75
C LEU A 60 8.84 -12.36 7.06
N VAL A 61 7.96 -13.33 7.32
CA VAL A 61 6.61 -13.34 6.76
C VAL A 61 5.82 -12.08 7.12
N PHE A 62 5.92 -11.59 8.36
CA PHE A 62 5.18 -10.43 8.83
C PHE A 62 5.61 -9.11 8.16
N PRO A 63 6.91 -8.74 8.14
CA PRO A 63 7.34 -7.55 7.43
C PRO A 63 7.10 -7.65 5.93
N VAL A 64 7.31 -8.82 5.29
CA VAL A 64 7.05 -8.99 3.84
C VAL A 64 5.57 -8.74 3.51
N LEU A 65 4.65 -9.38 4.24
CA LEU A 65 3.21 -9.18 4.01
C LEU A 65 2.78 -7.75 4.32
N THR A 66 3.31 -7.15 5.39
CA THR A 66 3.03 -5.74 5.73
C THR A 66 3.44 -4.80 4.59
N LEU A 67 4.63 -4.99 4.03
CA LEU A 67 5.18 -4.15 2.99
C LEU A 67 4.39 -4.27 1.68
N TYR A 68 4.06 -5.49 1.23
CA TYR A 68 3.23 -5.69 0.05
C TYR A 68 1.80 -5.15 0.23
N ARG A 69 1.17 -5.42 1.37
CA ARG A 69 -0.17 -4.90 1.65
C ARG A 69 -0.18 -3.37 1.67
N HIS A 70 0.85 -2.76 2.23
CA HIS A 70 0.95 -1.30 2.30
C HIS A 70 1.27 -0.66 0.95
N SER A 71 2.08 -1.30 0.09
CA SER A 71 2.33 -0.81 -1.26
C SER A 71 1.03 -0.75 -2.07
N VAL A 72 0.21 -1.81 -2.02
CA VAL A 72 -1.12 -1.86 -2.65
C VAL A 72 -2.05 -0.76 -2.10
N GLU A 73 -2.10 -0.58 -0.78
CA GLU A 73 -2.92 0.47 -0.16
C GLU A 73 -2.57 1.87 -0.67
N ILE A 74 -1.27 2.18 -0.82
CA ILE A 74 -0.82 3.50 -1.28
C ILE A 74 -1.27 3.74 -2.73
N VAL A 75 -1.10 2.76 -3.63
CA VAL A 75 -1.54 2.93 -5.03
C VAL A 75 -3.06 3.10 -5.11
N LEU A 76 -3.82 2.31 -4.36
CA LEU A 76 -5.28 2.45 -4.30
C LEU A 76 -5.70 3.85 -3.81
N LYS A 77 -5.08 4.35 -2.74
CA LYS A 77 -5.34 5.72 -2.25
C LYS A 77 -5.05 6.77 -3.31
N ASP A 78 -3.99 6.59 -4.09
CA ASP A 78 -3.63 7.56 -5.14
C ASP A 78 -4.58 7.51 -6.33
N LEU A 79 -4.99 6.31 -6.76
CA LEU A 79 -6.08 6.16 -7.73
C LEU A 79 -7.36 6.84 -7.26
N VAL A 80 -7.74 6.71 -5.99
CA VAL A 80 -8.89 7.44 -5.44
C VAL A 80 -8.68 8.96 -5.51
N ARG A 81 -7.47 9.47 -5.24
CA ARG A 81 -7.17 10.91 -5.43
C ARG A 81 -7.28 11.35 -6.88
N LEU A 82 -6.88 10.53 -7.84
CA LEU A 82 -7.03 10.82 -9.26
C LEU A 82 -8.51 10.93 -9.64
N GLY A 83 -9.34 9.97 -9.23
CA GLY A 83 -10.79 10.03 -9.49
C GLY A 83 -11.47 11.24 -8.83
N LEU A 84 -10.98 11.68 -7.67
CA LEU A 84 -11.41 12.92 -7.02
C LEU A 84 -11.00 14.16 -7.82
N ALA A 85 -9.80 14.17 -8.40
CA ALA A 85 -9.31 15.27 -9.22
C ALA A 85 -9.99 15.34 -10.60
N MET A 86 -10.64 14.25 -11.03
CA MET A 86 -11.37 14.13 -12.29
C MET A 86 -12.90 14.24 -12.10
N ASP A 87 -13.37 14.57 -10.90
CA ASP A 87 -14.80 14.69 -10.56
C ASP A 87 -15.64 13.45 -10.91
N ILE A 88 -15.07 12.25 -10.78
CA ILE A 88 -15.75 10.97 -11.09
C ILE A 88 -16.78 10.57 -10.01
N TYR A 89 -16.59 11.07 -8.79
CA TYR A 89 -17.38 10.67 -7.62
C TYR A 89 -18.53 11.64 -7.37
N ASP A 90 -19.70 11.08 -7.07
CA ASP A 90 -20.87 11.86 -6.69
C ASP A 90 -20.85 12.23 -5.20
N ASP A 91 -21.81 13.06 -4.77
CA ASP A 91 -21.87 13.54 -3.40
C ASP A 91 -21.99 12.40 -2.35
N ALA A 92 -22.68 11.31 -2.72
CA ALA A 92 -22.85 10.16 -1.85
C ALA A 92 -21.53 9.39 -1.70
N ASP A 93 -20.79 9.21 -2.80
CA ASP A 93 -19.44 8.65 -2.76
C ASP A 93 -18.50 9.53 -1.92
N LEU A 94 -18.48 10.84 -2.17
CA LEU A 94 -17.62 11.78 -1.44
C LEU A 94 -17.89 11.72 0.07
N LYS A 95 -19.16 11.66 0.45
CA LYS A 95 -19.55 11.50 1.86
C LYS A 95 -19.09 10.17 2.44
N ALA A 96 -19.14 9.08 1.68
CA ALA A 96 -18.68 7.77 2.12
C ALA A 96 -17.15 7.67 2.21
N ILE A 97 -16.42 8.25 1.25
CA ILE A 97 -14.96 8.35 1.21
C ILE A 97 -14.48 9.20 2.39
N LEU A 98 -14.89 10.48 2.42
CA LEU A 98 -14.37 11.51 3.32
C LEU A 98 -14.99 11.44 4.73
N GLY A 99 -16.16 10.81 4.89
CA GLY A 99 -16.78 10.57 6.19
C GLY A 99 -17.05 11.87 6.96
N LYS A 100 -16.46 12.02 8.15
CA LYS A 100 -16.64 13.22 9.01
C LYS A 100 -15.96 14.45 8.45
N ASP A 101 -14.98 14.27 7.57
CA ASP A 101 -14.23 15.34 6.94
C ASP A 101 -14.88 15.78 5.61
N TYR A 102 -15.97 15.12 5.21
CA TYR A 102 -16.79 15.57 4.09
C TYR A 102 -17.39 16.94 4.41
N LYS A 103 -17.19 17.88 3.50
CA LYS A 103 -17.86 19.17 3.50
C LYS A 103 -18.38 19.43 2.09
N ALA A 104 -19.67 19.72 1.99
CA ALA A 104 -20.27 20.05 0.69
C ALA A 104 -19.53 21.23 0.06
N GLY A 105 -18.99 21.03 -1.14
CA GLY A 105 -18.22 22.03 -1.88
C GLY A 105 -16.74 22.18 -1.51
N GLU A 106 -16.22 21.41 -0.54
CA GLU A 106 -14.77 21.37 -0.22
C GLU A 106 -14.25 19.93 -0.35
N LEU A 107 -13.41 19.67 -1.35
CA LEU A 107 -12.62 18.44 -1.40
C LEU A 107 -11.55 18.48 -0.32
N SER A 108 -11.83 17.91 0.85
CA SER A 108 -10.81 17.62 1.87
C SER A 108 -9.95 16.45 1.38
N ARG A 109 -8.92 16.73 0.59
CA ARG A 109 -8.02 15.73 -0.04
C ARG A 109 -7.33 14.80 0.98
N ASP A 110 -7.23 15.21 2.25
CA ASP A 110 -6.52 14.47 3.29
C ASP A 110 -7.36 13.35 3.94
N ALA A 111 -8.69 13.45 3.89
CA ALA A 111 -9.58 12.54 4.62
C ALA A 111 -9.62 11.11 4.07
N VAL A 112 -9.48 10.97 2.74
CA VAL A 112 -9.39 9.68 2.02
C VAL A 112 -8.31 8.78 2.63
N LEU A 113 -7.28 9.38 3.21
CA LEU A 113 -6.02 8.73 3.58
C LEU A 113 -6.03 8.13 4.97
N THR A 114 -7.04 8.50 5.77
CA THR A 114 -7.12 8.09 7.19
C THR A 114 -7.64 6.66 7.35
N LYS A 115 -8.30 6.12 6.32
CA LYS A 115 -8.83 4.75 6.33
C LYS A 115 -7.82 3.79 5.72
N HIS A 116 -7.63 2.64 6.37
CA HIS A 116 -6.74 1.57 5.91
C HIS A 116 -7.48 0.41 5.23
N LYS A 117 -8.82 0.43 5.19
CA LYS A 117 -9.61 -0.69 4.65
C LYS A 117 -9.47 -0.74 3.13
N LEU A 118 -8.98 -1.87 2.60
CA LEU A 118 -8.73 -2.03 1.17
C LEU A 118 -10.02 -2.16 0.33
N PRO A 119 -11.05 -2.92 0.73
CA PRO A 119 -12.22 -3.11 -0.13
C PRO A 119 -12.96 -1.80 -0.45
N PRO A 120 -13.18 -0.87 0.50
CA PRO A 120 -13.73 0.43 0.17
C PRO A 120 -12.86 1.21 -0.82
N LEU A 121 -11.53 1.23 -0.64
CA LEU A 121 -10.62 1.89 -1.59
C LEU A 121 -10.76 1.27 -2.99
N TRP A 122 -10.80 -0.06 -3.07
CA TRP A 122 -10.99 -0.78 -4.32
C TRP A 122 -12.32 -0.44 -5.01
N CYS A 123 -13.44 -0.36 -4.28
CA CYS A 123 -14.72 0.02 -4.88
C CYS A 123 -14.65 1.39 -5.58
N TYR A 124 -13.98 2.36 -4.98
CA TYR A 124 -13.80 3.68 -5.59
C TYR A 124 -12.82 3.63 -6.76
N THR A 125 -11.69 2.93 -6.61
CA THR A 125 -10.76 2.68 -7.71
C THR A 125 -11.46 2.01 -8.90
N LEU A 126 -12.34 1.04 -8.65
CA LEU A 126 -13.10 0.36 -9.69
C LEU A 126 -14.08 1.31 -10.39
N LYS A 127 -14.76 2.19 -9.64
CA LYS A 127 -15.62 3.24 -10.23
C LYS A 127 -14.81 4.17 -11.13
N LEU A 128 -13.59 4.54 -10.73
CA LEU A 128 -12.68 5.29 -11.59
C LEU A 128 -12.30 4.50 -12.86
N ILE A 129 -11.77 3.28 -12.71
CA ILE A 129 -11.37 2.44 -13.86
C ILE A 129 -12.53 2.30 -14.85
N THR A 130 -13.71 1.91 -14.36
CA THR A 130 -14.89 1.68 -15.21
C THR A 130 -15.48 2.97 -15.82
N SER A 131 -15.18 4.14 -15.25
CA SER A 131 -15.54 5.43 -15.85
C SER A 131 -14.69 5.78 -17.07
N VAL A 132 -13.47 5.24 -17.15
CA VAL A 132 -12.52 5.47 -18.23
C VAL A 132 -12.59 4.34 -19.27
N GLU A 133 -12.59 3.10 -18.82
CA GLU A 133 -12.63 1.92 -19.68
C GLU A 133 -13.39 0.78 -18.99
N ALA A 134 -14.40 0.25 -19.69
CA ALA A 134 -15.21 -0.86 -19.20
C ALA A 134 -14.72 -2.19 -19.79
N GLY A 135 -14.87 -3.27 -19.02
CA GLY A 135 -14.67 -4.63 -19.52
C GLY A 135 -13.29 -5.24 -19.32
N ASP A 136 -12.44 -4.68 -18.45
CA ASP A 136 -11.19 -5.34 -18.06
C ASP A 136 -11.47 -6.60 -17.23
N GLU A 137 -11.21 -7.77 -17.81
CA GLU A 137 -11.43 -9.08 -17.19
C GLU A 137 -10.56 -9.30 -15.93
N ARG A 138 -9.45 -8.56 -15.79
CA ARG A 138 -8.53 -8.65 -14.65
C ARG A 138 -9.09 -8.03 -13.37
N VAL A 139 -10.14 -7.19 -13.48
CA VAL A 139 -10.81 -6.53 -12.34
C VAL A 139 -11.25 -7.53 -11.28
N ALA A 140 -11.85 -8.67 -11.69
CA ALA A 140 -12.32 -9.67 -10.74
C ALA A 140 -11.16 -10.30 -9.96
N VAL A 141 -10.05 -10.60 -10.65
CA VAL A 141 -8.85 -11.16 -10.04
C VAL A 141 -8.23 -10.16 -9.06
N ALA A 142 -8.10 -8.88 -9.46
CA ALA A 142 -7.57 -7.84 -8.59
C ALA A 142 -8.41 -7.67 -7.31
N ALA A 143 -9.75 -7.72 -7.44
CA ALA A 143 -10.66 -7.67 -6.30
C ALA A 143 -10.41 -8.81 -5.30
N GLU A 144 -10.31 -10.05 -5.80
CA GLU A 144 -10.05 -11.22 -4.96
C GLU A 144 -8.70 -11.14 -4.23
N LEU A 145 -7.65 -10.68 -4.91
CA LEU A 145 -6.32 -10.53 -4.29
C LEU A 145 -6.30 -9.42 -3.23
N ILE A 146 -7.01 -8.32 -3.48
CA ILE A 146 -7.19 -7.24 -2.50
C ILE A 146 -7.94 -7.75 -1.26
N ASP A 147 -8.99 -8.56 -1.46
CA ASP A 147 -9.74 -9.17 -0.36
C ASP A 147 -8.88 -10.16 0.44
N GLN A 148 -7.97 -10.90 -0.20
CA GLN A 148 -7.02 -11.75 0.50
C GLN A 148 -6.06 -10.95 1.39
N PHE A 149 -5.50 -9.83 0.90
CA PHE A 149 -4.70 -8.94 1.73
C PHE A 149 -5.52 -8.35 2.88
N HIS A 150 -6.76 -7.97 2.62
CA HIS A 150 -7.65 -7.41 3.64
C HIS A 150 -8.05 -8.43 4.71
N ALA A 151 -8.29 -9.67 4.34
CA ALA A 151 -8.64 -10.74 5.27
C ALA A 151 -7.51 -11.02 6.27
N VAL A 152 -6.26 -10.94 5.81
CA VAL A 152 -5.08 -11.10 6.67
C VAL A 152 -4.81 -9.86 7.53
N ASP A 153 -5.05 -8.66 6.99
CA ASP A 153 -4.74 -7.40 7.66
C ASP A 153 -5.78 -6.28 7.39
N GLU A 154 -6.93 -6.42 8.06
CA GLU A 154 -8.11 -5.58 7.84
C GLU A 154 -7.81 -4.08 8.05
N ASP A 155 -7.07 -3.78 9.11
CA ASP A 155 -6.78 -2.43 9.60
C ASP A 155 -5.39 -1.93 9.23
N GLY A 156 -4.56 -2.77 8.58
CA GLY A 156 -3.18 -2.45 8.25
C GLY A 156 -2.24 -2.55 9.46
N GLN A 157 -2.73 -2.95 10.63
CA GLN A 157 -1.99 -2.98 11.89
C GLN A 157 -1.78 -4.41 12.40
N THR A 158 -2.62 -5.34 11.97
CA THR A 158 -2.69 -6.71 12.51
C THR A 158 -1.39 -7.48 12.27
N LEU A 159 -0.76 -7.29 11.11
CA LEU A 159 0.54 -7.90 10.80
C LEU A 159 1.71 -7.26 11.55
N ARG A 160 1.54 -6.04 12.09
CA ARG A 160 2.61 -5.28 12.75
C ARG A 160 2.68 -5.50 14.24
N TYR A 161 1.55 -5.84 14.86
CA TYR A 161 1.45 -5.92 16.31
C TYR A 161 0.91 -7.28 16.76
N ASP A 162 1.72 -7.95 17.59
CA ASP A 162 1.35 -9.18 18.30
C ASP A 162 0.15 -9.01 19.23
N ARG A 163 -0.19 -7.76 19.57
CA ARG A 163 -1.22 -7.42 20.54
C ARG A 163 -2.14 -6.37 19.99
N ASP A 164 -3.41 -6.53 20.33
CA ASP A 164 -4.41 -5.50 20.09
C ASP A 164 -4.10 -4.27 20.96
N ALA A 165 -4.02 -3.10 20.32
CA ALA A 165 -3.59 -1.86 20.94
C ALA A 165 -4.49 -1.41 22.11
N ARG A 166 -5.75 -1.86 22.15
CA ARG A 166 -6.74 -1.44 23.17
C ARG A 166 -6.88 -2.46 24.29
N THR A 167 -6.69 -3.74 24.00
CA THR A 167 -7.01 -4.83 24.92
C THR A 167 -5.80 -5.63 25.38
N LEU A 168 -4.62 -5.41 24.80
CA LEU A 168 -3.36 -6.15 25.04
C LEU A 168 -3.46 -7.67 24.80
N ARG A 169 -4.58 -8.13 24.23
CA ARG A 169 -4.81 -9.53 23.86
C ARG A 169 -3.95 -9.89 22.66
N TRP A 170 -3.48 -11.12 22.63
CA TRP A 170 -2.75 -11.66 21.47
C TRP A 170 -3.63 -11.63 20.22
N THR A 171 -3.06 -11.19 19.11
CA THR A 171 -3.73 -11.15 17.79
C THR A 171 -3.63 -12.49 17.05
N ARG A 172 -2.94 -13.49 17.62
CA ARG A 172 -2.63 -14.78 16.97
C ARG A 172 -3.83 -15.58 16.47
N GLU A 173 -4.99 -15.45 17.13
CA GLU A 173 -6.23 -16.11 16.66
C GLU A 173 -6.65 -15.64 15.26
N ARG A 174 -6.16 -14.48 14.81
CA ARG A 174 -6.46 -13.90 13.49
C ARG A 174 -5.72 -14.59 12.34
N PHE A 175 -4.67 -15.35 12.62
CA PHE A 175 -3.92 -16.10 11.59
C PHE A 175 -4.39 -17.56 11.45
N LYS A 176 -5.44 -17.98 12.16
CA LYS A 176 -5.91 -19.37 12.18
C LYS A 176 -6.37 -19.88 10.80
N ASP A 177 -6.83 -18.96 9.95
CA ASP A 177 -7.37 -19.26 8.62
C ASP A 177 -6.29 -19.12 7.53
N MET A 178 -5.07 -18.72 7.89
CA MET A 178 -3.93 -18.69 6.97
C MET A 178 -3.35 -20.10 6.75
N PRO A 179 -2.77 -20.37 5.58
CA PRO A 179 -2.06 -21.63 5.36
C PRO A 179 -0.86 -21.73 6.33
N GLN A 180 -0.56 -22.95 6.77
CA GLN A 180 0.56 -23.21 7.70
C GLN A 180 1.93 -22.87 7.09
N VAL A 181 2.02 -22.90 5.76
CA VAL A 181 3.21 -22.53 4.99
C VAL A 181 2.79 -21.68 3.80
N ILE A 182 3.59 -20.67 3.48
CA ILE A 182 3.38 -19.80 2.33
C ILE A 182 4.51 -20.05 1.34
N ASP A 183 4.14 -20.33 0.09
CA ASP A 183 5.11 -20.33 -1.01
C ASP A 183 5.54 -18.88 -1.29
N VAL A 184 6.77 -18.58 -0.91
CA VAL A 184 7.37 -17.24 -1.02
C VAL A 184 7.53 -16.81 -2.49
N ALA A 185 7.82 -17.75 -3.39
CA ALA A 185 7.95 -17.44 -4.82
C ALA A 185 6.60 -17.07 -5.42
N ASN A 186 5.55 -17.84 -5.08
CA ASN A 186 4.19 -17.51 -5.48
C ASN A 186 3.70 -16.19 -4.87
N LEU A 187 3.96 -15.96 -3.57
CA LEU A 187 3.61 -14.70 -2.91
C LEU A 187 4.21 -13.49 -3.64
N ARG A 188 5.51 -13.54 -3.95
CA ARG A 188 6.19 -12.50 -4.73
C ARG A 188 5.52 -12.30 -6.08
N HIS A 189 5.32 -13.38 -6.84
CA HIS A 189 4.75 -13.30 -8.18
C HIS A 189 3.37 -12.65 -8.19
N VAL A 190 2.47 -13.11 -7.31
CA VAL A 190 1.09 -12.62 -7.24
C VAL A 190 1.03 -11.18 -6.72
N ALA A 191 1.79 -10.84 -5.67
CA ALA A 191 1.82 -9.49 -5.14
C ALA A 191 2.36 -8.48 -6.17
N ASN A 192 3.38 -8.86 -6.94
CA ASN A 192 3.92 -8.03 -8.01
C ASN A 192 2.90 -7.87 -9.14
N ALA A 193 2.27 -8.95 -9.60
CA ALA A 193 1.26 -8.86 -10.66
C ALA A 193 0.08 -7.94 -10.28
N LEU A 194 -0.37 -7.97 -9.02
CA LEU A 194 -1.38 -7.03 -8.52
C LEU A 194 -0.86 -5.59 -8.51
N PHE A 195 0.37 -5.36 -8.03
CA PHE A 195 0.94 -4.02 -7.98
C PHE A 195 1.11 -3.43 -9.37
N ASP A 196 1.70 -4.17 -10.30
CA ASP A 196 1.94 -3.76 -11.67
C ASP A 196 0.61 -3.44 -12.37
N TYR A 197 -0.43 -4.25 -12.15
CA TYR A 197 -1.79 -3.95 -12.64
C TYR A 197 -2.34 -2.60 -12.14
N LEU A 198 -2.16 -2.29 -10.85
CA LEU A 198 -2.64 -1.03 -10.30
C LEU A 198 -1.77 0.16 -10.78
N GLU A 199 -0.47 -0.05 -10.98
CA GLU A 199 0.46 0.94 -11.53
C GLU A 199 0.17 1.24 -13.00
N ASP A 200 -0.17 0.24 -13.81
CA ASP A 200 -0.60 0.40 -15.20
C ASP A 200 -1.84 1.31 -15.27
N TRP A 201 -2.86 1.04 -14.46
CA TRP A 201 -4.05 1.88 -14.38
C TRP A 201 -3.73 3.30 -13.92
N HIS A 202 -2.87 3.44 -12.91
CA HIS A 202 -2.46 4.74 -12.41
C HIS A 202 -1.77 5.57 -13.51
N SER A 203 -0.81 4.97 -14.22
CA SER A 203 -0.07 5.60 -15.29
C SER A 203 -1.00 5.99 -16.44
N TYR A 204 -1.84 5.07 -16.89
CA TYR A 204 -2.81 5.31 -17.96
C TYR A 204 -3.76 6.47 -17.66
N ILE A 205 -4.34 6.51 -16.46
CA ILE A 205 -5.28 7.57 -16.05
C ILE A 205 -4.56 8.91 -15.91
N THR A 206 -3.32 8.90 -15.42
CA THR A 206 -2.49 10.12 -15.30
C THR A 206 -2.18 10.72 -16.68
N ASP A 207 -1.84 9.87 -17.65
CA ASP A 207 -1.58 10.28 -19.02
C ASP A 207 -2.84 10.84 -19.69
N LEU A 208 -3.98 10.16 -19.52
CA LEU A 208 -5.27 10.64 -20.02
C LEU A 208 -5.60 12.04 -19.49
N ARG A 209 -5.43 12.27 -18.19
CA ARG A 209 -5.67 13.57 -17.58
C ARG A 209 -4.72 14.63 -18.14
N SER A 210 -3.44 14.29 -18.28
CA SER A 210 -2.42 15.22 -18.81
C SER A 210 -2.65 15.56 -20.29
N SER A 211 -3.39 14.73 -21.04
CA SER A 211 -3.77 15.00 -22.43
C SER A 211 -5.04 15.85 -22.60
N ALA A 212 -5.81 16.04 -21.51
CA ALA A 212 -7.07 16.78 -21.52
C ALA A 212 -6.92 18.26 -21.10
N ASP A 213 -5.79 18.62 -20.48
CA ASP A 213 -5.37 19.99 -20.10
C ASP A 213 -4.56 20.67 -21.24
#